data_AF-A0A4Y9YI98-F1
#
_entry.id   AF-A0A4Y9YI98-F1
#
_cell.length_a   1.000
_cell.length_b   1.000
_cell.length_c   1.000
_cell.angle_alpha   90.00
_cell.angle_beta   90.00
_cell.angle_gamma   90.00
#
_symmetry.space_group_name_H-M   'P 1'
#
loop_
_entity.id
_entity.type
_entity.pdbx_description
1 polymer ?
#
loop_
_entity_poly.entity_id
_entity_poly.type
_entity_poly.pdbx_seq_one_letter_code
_entity_poly.pdbx_strand_id
1 'polypeptide(L)'
;MARTPFRLLAAPNRNPARDRNPPDDRPNDNQPPGPGADGPQPDAPPPHLGIRVQPPTANSNESQNAAPTGGNPAQDGKKRDPLSAAMPSRIEDAIAAHKYVPYSALTIAARAKAASTDEAFTIDTDGCLKARAPDRKNERSISFLEWENVARAVVVTTRKYFGDDRADRLQQHHAWVARIAASLSWEVALEYDIREREAAAEDPTHDLSVYNDLLVSTIVNQISLRSLSAAAAATTAASSVAPQAANPLKRPRLQVDSVAQPPRKKIAGSHRCFRCGCTGHLPGNCTSTTTAAGRPCASLAPAARSPNALLATDGRQYCFSFARASACSYGASCTHHHGCSVCAALDHGAGSCKHGQ
;
A
#
# COMPACT_ATOMS: atom_id res chain seq x y z
N MET A 1 43.48 20.27 31.90
CA MET A 1 43.09 19.28 30.87
C MET A 1 43.10 19.98 29.52
N ALA A 2 44.12 19.70 28.71
CA ALA A 2 44.44 20.44 27.49
C ALA A 2 43.54 20.02 26.32
N ARG A 3 43.01 21.01 25.59
CA ARG A 3 42.23 20.83 24.36
C ARG A 3 43.15 20.84 23.15
N THR A 4 43.16 19.75 22.41
CA THR A 4 43.83 19.60 21.11
C THR A 4 42.97 20.22 20.00
N PRO A 5 43.50 21.08 19.10
CA PRO A 5 42.73 21.59 17.98
C PRO A 5 42.78 20.62 16.78
N PHE A 6 41.62 20.38 16.18
CA PHE A 6 41.45 19.63 14.94
C PHE A 6 41.98 20.45 13.75
N ARG A 7 42.91 19.85 12.99
CA ARG A 7 43.58 20.45 11.83
C ARG A 7 42.76 20.12 10.56
N LEU A 8 42.17 21.13 9.92
CA LEU A 8 41.58 21.02 8.58
C LEU A 8 42.70 20.75 7.56
N LEU A 9 42.59 19.67 6.78
CA LEU A 9 43.39 19.45 5.58
C LEU A 9 42.55 19.83 4.36
N ALA A 10 42.93 20.92 3.71
CA ALA A 10 42.44 21.33 2.40
C ALA A 10 42.99 20.39 1.31
N ALA A 11 42.13 19.91 0.42
CA ALA A 11 42.52 19.18 -0.78
C ALA A 11 42.80 20.15 -1.94
N PRO A 12 43.83 19.91 -2.77
CA PRO A 12 44.20 20.81 -3.83
C PRO A 12 43.33 20.67 -5.09
N ASN A 13 42.91 21.84 -5.56
CA ASN A 13 42.39 22.16 -6.88
C ASN A 13 43.34 21.69 -8.00
N ARG A 14 42.85 20.87 -8.93
CA ARG A 14 43.48 20.65 -10.24
C ARG A 14 42.41 20.55 -11.32
N ASN A 15 42.20 21.69 -11.97
CA ASN A 15 41.68 21.78 -13.33
C ASN A 15 42.89 21.73 -14.29
N PRO A 16 42.78 21.05 -15.45
CA PRO A 16 43.18 21.74 -16.65
C PRO A 16 42.23 21.52 -17.82
N ALA A 17 41.78 22.66 -18.36
CA ALA A 17 41.58 22.99 -19.77
C ALA A 17 41.66 21.83 -20.80
N ARG A 18 40.53 21.58 -21.47
CA ARG A 18 40.52 21.14 -22.87
C ARG A 18 39.72 22.13 -23.70
N ASP A 19 40.50 22.92 -24.41
CA ASP A 19 40.15 23.80 -25.51
C ASP A 19 39.89 23.02 -26.81
N ARG A 20 39.05 23.60 -27.70
CA ARG A 20 38.90 23.39 -29.16
C ARG A 20 38.09 22.15 -29.59
N ASN A 21 37.10 22.20 -30.50
CA ASN A 21 36.58 23.20 -31.45
C ASN A 21 35.12 22.81 -31.81
N PRO A 22 34.26 23.75 -32.26
CA PRO A 22 32.95 23.41 -32.83
C PRO A 22 33.10 22.90 -34.28
N PRO A 23 32.20 22.03 -34.78
CA PRO A 23 32.16 21.66 -36.18
C PRO A 23 31.59 22.79 -37.03
N ASP A 24 32.31 23.12 -38.11
CA ASP A 24 31.92 24.00 -39.21
C ASP A 24 30.65 23.48 -39.91
N ASP A 25 29.60 24.31 -39.92
CA ASP A 25 28.52 24.24 -40.88
C ASP A 25 28.99 24.82 -42.21
N ARG A 26 29.25 23.96 -43.19
CA ARG A 26 29.29 24.36 -44.61
C ARG A 26 28.35 23.47 -45.43
N PRO A 27 27.41 24.04 -46.19
CA PRO A 27 26.64 23.29 -47.16
C PRO A 27 27.54 22.90 -48.34
N ASN A 28 27.51 21.61 -48.68
CA ASN A 28 28.21 21.07 -49.85
C ASN A 28 27.31 21.22 -51.08
N ASP A 29 27.40 22.36 -51.76
CA ASP A 29 26.82 22.59 -53.09
C ASP A 29 27.65 21.85 -54.15
N ASN A 30 27.45 20.53 -54.27
CA ASN A 30 27.83 19.78 -55.46
C ASN A 30 27.16 18.40 -55.46
N GLN A 31 25.91 18.36 -55.88
CA GLN A 31 25.27 17.10 -56.28
C GLN A 31 24.52 17.31 -57.61
N PRO A 32 24.85 16.54 -58.66
CA PRO A 32 24.20 16.66 -59.97
C PRO A 32 22.73 16.19 -59.90
N PRO A 33 21.86 16.72 -60.79
CA PRO A 33 20.46 16.30 -60.85
C PRO A 33 20.37 14.85 -61.35
N GLY A 34 20.06 13.93 -60.42
CA GLY A 34 19.76 12.53 -60.72
C GLY A 34 18.32 12.36 -61.21
N PRO A 35 18.08 11.40 -62.13
CA PRO A 35 16.82 11.27 -62.86
C PRO A 35 15.70 10.74 -61.97
N GLY A 36 14.48 11.19 -62.30
CA GLY A 36 13.25 10.75 -61.67
C GLY A 36 13.12 9.24 -61.65
N ALA A 37 12.86 8.71 -60.46
CA ALA A 37 12.43 7.36 -60.23
C ALA A 37 11.13 7.43 -59.44
N ASP A 38 10.03 7.15 -60.14
CA ASP A 38 8.74 6.78 -59.56
C ASP A 38 8.96 5.52 -58.71
N GLY A 39 9.17 5.73 -57.42
CA GLY A 39 9.18 4.69 -56.40
C GLY A 39 7.77 4.49 -55.82
N PRO A 40 7.34 3.25 -55.56
CA PRO A 40 6.02 2.98 -55.01
C PRO A 40 5.86 3.63 -53.64
N GLN A 41 4.73 4.32 -53.50
CA GLN A 41 4.23 4.98 -52.31
C GLN A 41 4.33 4.03 -51.09
N PRO A 42 5.00 4.40 -49.98
CA PRO A 42 5.00 3.58 -48.78
C PRO A 42 3.56 3.50 -48.24
N ASP A 43 3.11 2.27 -47.99
CA ASP A 43 1.82 1.98 -47.38
C ASP A 43 1.62 2.84 -46.13
N ALA A 44 0.44 3.44 -46.06
CA ALA A 44 0.01 4.25 -44.94
C ALA A 44 0.22 3.49 -43.62
N PRO A 45 0.74 4.14 -42.56
CA PRO A 45 0.82 3.52 -41.26
C PRO A 45 -0.59 3.08 -40.82
N PRO A 46 -0.75 1.90 -40.20
CA PRO A 46 -2.04 1.44 -39.72
C PRO A 46 -2.63 2.48 -38.78
N PRO A 47 -3.96 2.71 -38.82
CA PRO A 47 -4.59 3.68 -37.95
C PRO A 47 -4.27 3.30 -36.51
N HIS A 48 -3.50 4.16 -35.83
CA HIS A 48 -3.37 4.10 -34.39
C HIS A 48 -4.79 4.02 -33.81
N LEU A 49 -5.04 2.99 -33.02
CA LEU A 49 -6.20 2.89 -32.13
C LEU A 49 -6.08 4.03 -31.11
N GLY A 50 -6.40 5.25 -31.56
CA GLY A 50 -6.57 6.40 -30.72
C GLY A 50 -7.79 6.12 -29.86
N ILE A 51 -7.54 5.67 -28.63
CA ILE A 51 -8.51 5.80 -27.55
C ILE A 51 -8.74 7.31 -27.42
N ARG A 52 -9.80 7.81 -28.07
CA ARG A 52 -10.27 9.18 -27.95
C ARG A 52 -10.77 9.35 -26.53
N VAL A 53 -9.86 9.74 -25.64
CA VAL A 53 -10.18 10.11 -24.26
C VAL A 53 -10.98 11.41 -24.34
N GLN A 54 -12.30 11.32 -24.10
CA GLN A 54 -13.09 12.51 -23.85
C GLN A 54 -12.62 13.14 -22.53
N PRO A 55 -12.31 14.45 -22.50
CA PRO A 55 -12.04 15.14 -21.25
C PRO A 55 -13.30 15.08 -20.38
N PRO A 56 -13.17 14.88 -19.05
CA PRO A 56 -14.31 14.93 -18.15
C PRO A 56 -14.90 16.35 -18.20
N THR A 57 -16.18 16.45 -18.54
CA THR A 57 -16.92 17.70 -18.46
C THR A 57 -16.94 18.17 -17.01
N ALA A 58 -16.33 19.33 -16.77
CA ALA A 58 -16.35 20.02 -15.49
C ALA A 58 -17.81 20.36 -15.14
N ASN A 59 -18.37 19.67 -14.13
CA ASN A 59 -19.63 20.07 -13.52
C ASN A 59 -19.30 21.17 -12.50
N SER A 60 -19.43 22.42 -12.94
CA SER A 60 -19.31 23.61 -12.10
C SER A 60 -20.52 23.69 -11.16
N ASN A 61 -20.44 23.06 -9.99
CA ASN A 61 -21.30 23.40 -8.85
C ASN A 61 -20.59 24.44 -8.00
N GLU A 62 -20.85 25.70 -8.34
CA GLU A 62 -20.45 26.88 -7.59
C GLU A 62 -21.24 26.91 -6.27
N SER A 63 -20.63 26.44 -5.18
CA SER A 63 -21.17 26.60 -3.82
C SER A 63 -20.54 27.80 -3.15
N GLN A 64 -21.35 28.84 -2.96
CA GLN A 64 -21.03 30.06 -2.24
C GLN A 64 -20.75 29.72 -0.76
N ASN A 65 -19.50 29.93 -0.32
CA ASN A 65 -19.12 29.85 1.08
C ASN A 65 -19.32 31.21 1.76
N ALA A 66 -20.43 31.35 2.51
CA ALA A 66 -20.56 32.37 3.55
C ALA A 66 -20.07 31.81 4.89
N ALA A 67 -19.27 32.58 5.63
CA ALA A 67 -18.74 32.19 6.93
C ALA A 67 -19.86 32.04 7.99
N PRO A 68 -19.95 30.92 8.73
CA PRO A 68 -20.95 30.77 9.77
C PRO A 68 -20.40 31.30 11.10
N THR A 69 -20.78 32.52 11.45
CA THR A 69 -20.68 33.05 12.82
C THR A 69 -22.01 32.76 13.50
N GLY A 70 -22.17 31.59 14.11
CA GLY A 70 -23.39 31.23 14.81
C GLY A 70 -23.43 29.75 15.19
N GLY A 71 -23.19 29.46 16.46
CA GLY A 71 -23.32 28.10 17.02
C GLY A 71 -24.79 27.67 16.99
N ASN A 72 -25.15 26.83 16.02
CA ASN A 72 -26.46 26.20 15.99
C ASN A 72 -26.58 25.16 17.13
N PRO A 73 -27.70 25.15 17.87
CA PRO A 73 -27.96 24.12 18.88
C PRO A 73 -28.03 22.74 18.21
N ALA A 74 -27.49 21.74 18.90
CA ALA A 74 -27.36 20.37 18.40
C ALA A 74 -28.72 19.82 17.94
N GLN A 75 -28.89 19.62 16.64
CA GLN A 75 -30.00 18.82 16.10
C GLN A 75 -29.72 17.35 16.40
N ASP A 76 -30.43 16.84 17.40
CA ASP A 76 -30.36 15.47 17.87
C ASP A 76 -30.85 14.52 16.74
N GLY A 77 -29.99 13.62 16.27
CA GLY A 77 -30.36 12.53 15.36
C GLY A 77 -29.77 12.53 13.93
N LYS A 78 -29.13 13.60 13.46
CA LYS A 78 -28.45 13.57 12.14
C LYS A 78 -27.06 12.96 12.31
N LYS A 79 -26.82 11.76 11.75
CA LYS A 79 -25.47 11.18 11.68
C LYS A 79 -24.57 12.18 10.95
N ARG A 80 -23.66 12.83 11.69
CA ARG A 80 -22.65 13.70 11.09
C ARG A 80 -21.91 12.89 10.03
N ASP A 81 -21.74 13.48 8.84
CA ASP A 81 -20.87 12.90 7.83
C ASP A 81 -19.50 12.68 8.50
N PRO A 82 -18.99 11.45 8.59
CA PRO A 82 -17.69 11.20 9.23
C PRO A 82 -16.54 11.95 8.53
N LEU A 83 -16.74 12.40 7.28
CA LEU A 83 -15.79 13.26 6.57
C LEU A 83 -15.89 14.74 6.96
N SER A 84 -16.95 15.16 7.66
CA SER A 84 -17.10 16.51 8.22
C SER A 84 -16.22 16.76 9.45
N ALA A 85 -15.55 15.72 9.97
CA ALA A 85 -14.55 15.90 11.02
C ALA A 85 -13.42 16.78 10.49
N ALA A 86 -13.27 17.97 11.10
CA ALA A 86 -12.25 18.95 10.74
C ALA A 86 -10.87 18.30 10.62
N MET A 87 -10.09 18.74 9.64
CA MET A 87 -8.73 18.28 9.49
C MET A 87 -7.93 18.71 10.73
N PRO A 88 -7.12 17.82 11.34
CA PRO A 88 -6.31 18.22 12.48
C PRO A 88 -5.41 19.41 12.10
N SER A 89 -5.36 20.46 12.94
CA SER A 89 -4.63 21.71 12.66
C SER A 89 -3.19 21.45 12.23
N ARG A 90 -2.52 20.50 12.88
CA ARG A 90 -1.17 20.07 12.54
C ARG A 90 -1.00 19.60 11.09
N ILE A 91 -2.01 18.93 10.55
CA ILE A 91 -1.98 18.50 9.15
C ILE A 91 -2.26 19.69 8.23
N GLU A 92 -3.16 20.59 8.61
CA GLU A 92 -3.34 21.85 7.88
C GLU A 92 -2.03 22.66 7.83
N ASP A 93 -1.32 22.78 8.95
CA ASP A 93 -0.02 23.46 9.03
C ASP A 93 1.04 22.78 8.15
N ALA A 94 1.03 21.45 8.10
CA ALA A 94 1.93 20.69 7.23
C ALA A 94 1.63 20.94 5.75
N ILE A 95 0.34 20.94 5.37
CA ILE A 95 -0.10 21.28 4.01
C ILE A 95 0.34 22.70 3.68
N ALA A 96 0.02 23.68 4.53
CA ALA A 96 0.37 25.09 4.34
C ALA A 96 1.89 25.32 4.22
N ALA A 97 2.71 24.49 4.86
CA ALA A 97 4.17 24.54 4.77
C ALA A 97 4.76 23.73 3.60
N HIS A 98 3.95 23.29 2.62
CA HIS A 98 4.37 22.41 1.51
C HIS A 98 5.03 21.09 1.96
N LYS A 99 4.74 20.62 3.17
CA LYS A 99 5.34 19.38 3.69
C LYS A 99 4.56 18.17 3.22
N TYR A 100 5.27 17.06 3.08
CA TYR A 100 4.66 15.77 2.80
C TYR A 100 3.68 15.37 3.90
N VAL A 101 2.45 14.99 3.50
CA VAL A 101 1.41 14.50 4.41
C VAL A 101 1.01 13.09 3.99
N PRO A 102 1.22 12.07 4.83
CA PRO A 102 0.79 10.71 4.51
C PRO A 102 -0.72 10.60 4.61
N TYR A 103 -1.36 10.05 3.59
CA TYR A 103 -2.83 9.97 3.54
C TYR A 103 -3.40 9.02 4.59
N SER A 104 -2.63 8.01 5.01
CA SER A 104 -3.00 7.10 6.11
C SER A 104 -3.22 7.84 7.45
N ALA A 105 -2.51 8.95 7.69
CA ALA A 105 -2.70 9.78 8.89
C ALA A 105 -3.97 10.63 8.85
N LEU A 106 -4.62 10.72 7.68
CA LEU A 106 -5.84 11.48 7.45
C LEU A 106 -7.09 10.59 7.37
N THR A 107 -6.97 9.28 7.54
CA THR A 107 -8.11 8.37 7.60
C THR A 107 -9.02 8.69 8.80
N ILE A 108 -10.30 8.35 8.73
CA ILE A 108 -11.25 8.57 9.85
C ILE A 108 -10.73 7.92 11.14
N ALA A 109 -10.20 6.69 11.04
CA ALA A 109 -9.62 5.98 12.16
C ALA A 109 -8.39 6.70 12.74
N ALA A 110 -7.49 7.20 11.89
CA ALA A 110 -6.33 7.96 12.34
C ALA A 110 -6.72 9.28 13.00
N ARG A 111 -7.71 10.02 12.45
CA ARG A 111 -8.22 11.26 13.07
C ARG A 111 -8.88 10.99 14.41
N ALA A 112 -9.71 9.96 14.51
CA ALA A 112 -10.34 9.56 15.77
C ALA A 112 -9.29 9.20 16.84
N LYS A 113 -8.22 8.51 16.44
CA LYS A 113 -7.09 8.18 17.31
C LYS A 113 -6.30 9.43 17.73
N ALA A 114 -6.04 10.34 16.79
CA ALA A 114 -5.35 11.59 17.09
C ALA A 114 -6.16 12.50 18.05
N ALA A 115 -7.48 12.47 17.95
CA ALA A 115 -8.36 13.21 18.86
C ALA A 115 -8.40 12.63 20.28
N SER A 116 -8.11 11.33 20.45
CA SER A 116 -8.14 10.65 21.74
C SER A 116 -6.77 10.54 22.42
N THR A 117 -5.68 10.83 21.71
CA THR A 117 -4.32 10.69 22.22
C THR A 117 -3.60 12.03 22.24
N ASP A 118 -3.11 12.45 23.40
CA ASP A 118 -2.26 13.64 23.58
C ASP A 118 -0.79 13.38 23.15
N GLU A 119 -0.56 12.39 22.27
CA GLU A 119 0.77 11.96 21.82
C GLU A 119 1.31 12.83 20.66
N ALA A 120 1.15 14.15 20.76
CA ALA A 120 1.55 15.07 19.69
C ALA A 120 3.08 15.29 19.62
N PHE A 121 3.79 14.98 20.70
CA PHE A 121 5.21 15.32 20.85
C PHE A 121 6.07 14.12 21.21
N THR A 122 7.27 14.09 20.65
CA THR A 122 8.36 13.19 21.01
C THR A 122 9.53 14.02 21.52
N ILE A 123 10.13 13.61 22.64
CA ILE A 123 11.37 14.23 23.14
C ILE A 123 12.52 13.65 22.32
N ASP A 124 13.27 14.51 21.63
CA ASP A 124 14.46 14.13 20.88
C ASP A 124 15.64 13.83 21.84
N THR A 125 16.70 13.23 21.32
CA THR A 125 17.96 12.94 22.03
C THR A 125 18.62 14.19 22.63
N ASP A 126 18.38 15.37 22.06
CA ASP A 126 18.82 16.66 22.58
C ASP A 126 17.92 17.21 23.71
N GLY A 127 16.89 16.47 24.13
CA GLY A 127 15.91 16.92 25.12
C GLY A 127 14.84 17.88 24.58
N CYS A 128 14.91 18.24 23.29
CA CYS A 128 13.94 19.11 22.65
C CYS A 128 12.63 18.37 22.34
N LEU A 129 11.49 18.97 22.70
CA LEU A 129 10.17 18.52 22.24
C LEU A 129 10.04 18.79 20.74
N LYS A 130 10.01 17.72 19.94
CA LYS A 130 9.72 17.79 18.50
C LYS A 130 8.35 17.21 18.22
N ALA A 131 7.58 17.89 17.38
CA ALA A 131 6.32 17.35 16.89
C ALA A 131 6.60 16.06 16.10
N ARG A 132 6.06 14.92 16.53
CA ARG A 132 6.36 13.60 15.98
C ARG A 132 5.96 13.52 14.51
N ALA A 133 6.90 13.42 13.56
CA ALA A 133 6.55 13.38 12.13
C ALA A 133 5.44 12.33 11.86
N PRO A 134 4.49 12.61 10.95
CA PRO A 134 3.44 11.66 10.60
C PRO A 134 4.03 10.30 10.22
N ASP A 135 3.49 9.22 10.79
CA ASP A 135 4.03 7.88 10.56
C ASP A 135 3.73 7.41 9.13
N ARG A 136 4.79 7.16 8.35
CA ARG A 136 4.70 6.64 6.97
C ARG A 136 4.50 5.13 6.90
N LYS A 137 4.71 4.39 8.00
CA LYS A 137 4.76 2.90 7.99
C LYS A 137 3.51 2.25 7.42
N ASN A 138 2.35 2.87 7.63
CA ASN A 138 1.06 2.33 7.23
C ASN A 138 0.48 2.99 5.97
N GLU A 139 1.23 3.85 5.29
CA GLU A 139 0.69 4.53 4.10
C GLU A 139 0.38 3.57 2.96
N ARG A 140 1.23 2.56 2.75
CA ARG A 140 0.99 1.48 1.78
C ARG A 140 -0.18 0.56 2.13
N SER A 141 -0.77 0.71 3.32
CA SER A 141 -1.89 -0.11 3.78
C SER A 141 -3.25 0.58 3.70
N ILE A 142 -3.30 1.83 3.24
CA ILE A 142 -4.57 2.54 3.04
C ILE A 142 -5.39 1.85 1.94
N SER A 143 -6.68 1.64 2.19
CA SER A 143 -7.58 1.11 1.17
C SER A 143 -7.89 2.17 0.11
N PHE A 144 -8.28 1.74 -1.10
CA PHE A 144 -8.66 2.65 -2.18
C PHE A 144 -9.76 3.64 -1.74
N LEU A 145 -10.81 3.15 -1.06
CA LEU A 145 -11.93 3.97 -0.59
C LEU A 145 -11.49 5.00 0.47
N GLU A 146 -10.63 4.60 1.40
CA GLU A 146 -10.07 5.53 2.39
C GLU A 146 -9.20 6.59 1.72
N TRP A 147 -8.37 6.18 0.77
CA TRP A 147 -7.53 7.08 -0.01
C TRP A 147 -8.37 8.11 -0.77
N GLU A 148 -9.43 7.70 -1.47
CA GLU A 148 -10.30 8.61 -2.23
C GLU A 148 -10.97 9.66 -1.33
N ASN A 149 -11.45 9.22 -0.17
CA ASN A 149 -12.03 10.11 0.83
C ASN A 149 -11.02 11.14 1.36
N VAL A 150 -9.80 10.70 1.65
CA VAL A 150 -8.71 11.58 2.09
C VAL A 150 -8.29 12.54 0.98
N ALA A 151 -8.10 12.03 -0.24
CA ALA A 151 -7.69 12.78 -1.41
C ALA A 151 -8.61 13.98 -1.66
N ARG A 152 -9.94 13.79 -1.57
CA ARG A 152 -10.92 14.88 -1.67
C ARG A 152 -10.74 15.93 -0.59
N ALA A 153 -10.55 15.52 0.67
CA ALA A 153 -10.32 16.46 1.77
C ALA A 153 -9.02 17.26 1.57
N VAL A 154 -7.95 16.62 1.10
CA VAL A 154 -6.66 17.27 0.84
C VAL A 154 -6.77 18.28 -0.31
N VAL A 155 -7.54 18.00 -1.37
CA VAL A 155 -7.80 18.97 -2.46
C VAL A 155 -8.49 20.23 -1.91
N VAL A 156 -9.54 20.06 -1.08
CA VAL A 156 -10.24 21.19 -0.46
C VAL A 156 -9.29 22.03 0.40
N THR A 157 -8.46 21.39 1.22
CA THR A 157 -7.48 22.10 2.06
C THR A 157 -6.38 22.75 1.22
N THR A 158 -5.93 22.11 0.13
CA THR A 158 -4.95 22.66 -0.81
C THR A 158 -5.51 23.92 -1.46
N ARG A 159 -6.78 23.91 -1.88
CA ARG A 159 -7.47 25.08 -2.45
C ARG A 159 -7.49 26.26 -1.48
N LYS A 160 -7.74 25.99 -0.20
CA LYS A 160 -7.74 27.00 0.88
C LYS A 160 -6.38 27.71 1.02
N TYR A 161 -5.26 26.98 0.93
CA TYR A 161 -3.92 27.53 1.20
C TYR A 161 -3.14 27.96 -0.04
N PHE A 162 -3.40 27.36 -1.20
CA PHE A 162 -2.60 27.53 -2.42
C PHE A 162 -3.40 27.99 -3.64
N GLY A 163 -4.71 28.19 -3.49
CA GLY A 163 -5.60 28.61 -4.58
C GLY A 163 -6.00 27.46 -5.51
N ASP A 164 -6.84 27.81 -6.50
CA ASP A 164 -7.48 26.83 -7.39
C ASP A 164 -6.49 26.09 -8.28
N ASP A 165 -5.51 26.80 -8.85
CA ASP A 165 -4.56 26.21 -9.80
C ASP A 165 -3.77 25.02 -9.21
N ARG A 166 -3.23 25.16 -7.99
CA ARG A 166 -2.51 24.04 -7.34
C ARG A 166 -3.45 22.91 -6.94
N ALA A 167 -4.66 23.24 -6.50
CA ALA A 167 -5.67 22.25 -6.12
C ALA A 167 -6.17 21.44 -7.32
N ASP A 168 -6.35 22.07 -8.47
CA ASP A 168 -6.79 21.44 -9.71
C ASP A 168 -5.72 20.50 -10.27
N ARG A 169 -4.44 20.90 -10.21
CA ARG A 169 -3.32 20.02 -10.54
C ARG A 169 -3.26 18.78 -9.65
N LEU A 170 -3.47 18.94 -8.33
CA LEU A 170 -3.56 17.81 -7.41
C LEU A 170 -4.81 16.94 -7.66
N GLN A 171 -5.95 17.53 -8.01
CA GLN A 171 -7.14 16.80 -8.38
C GLN A 171 -6.94 15.98 -9.66
N GLN A 172 -6.24 16.53 -10.65
CA GLN A 172 -5.87 15.83 -11.87
C GLN A 172 -4.92 14.66 -11.58
N HIS A 173 -3.94 14.83 -10.69
CA HIS A 173 -3.10 13.74 -10.17
C HIS A 173 -3.94 12.60 -9.57
N HIS A 174 -4.88 12.91 -8.69
CA HIS A 174 -5.76 11.90 -8.11
C HIS A 174 -6.58 11.15 -9.17
N ALA A 175 -7.01 11.84 -10.25
CA ALA A 175 -7.67 11.19 -11.37
C ALA A 175 -6.73 10.20 -12.10
N TRP A 176 -5.44 10.53 -12.25
CA TRP A 176 -4.45 9.59 -12.78
C TRP A 176 -4.25 8.39 -11.86
N VAL A 177 -4.10 8.59 -10.55
CA VAL A 177 -3.98 7.49 -9.58
C VAL A 177 -5.16 6.53 -9.67
N ALA A 178 -6.40 7.05 -9.74
CA ALA A 178 -7.59 6.22 -9.89
C ALA A 178 -7.59 5.42 -11.21
N ARG A 179 -7.13 6.01 -12.32
CA ARG A 179 -6.99 5.31 -13.61
C ARG A 179 -5.93 4.20 -13.55
N ILE A 180 -4.77 4.47 -12.94
CA ILE A 180 -3.71 3.46 -12.74
C ILE A 180 -4.23 2.29 -11.89
N ALA A 181 -5.00 2.59 -10.84
CA ALA A 181 -5.59 1.56 -9.98
C ALA A 181 -6.55 0.64 -10.75
N ALA A 182 -7.31 1.20 -11.69
CA ALA A 182 -8.23 0.46 -12.53
C ALA A 182 -7.55 -0.34 -13.65
N SER A 183 -6.45 0.15 -14.22
CA SER A 183 -5.76 -0.50 -15.35
C SER A 183 -4.69 -1.51 -14.93
N LEU A 184 -4.05 -1.30 -13.78
CA LEU A 184 -2.96 -2.14 -13.28
C LEU A 184 -3.36 -2.77 -11.94
N SER A 185 -2.99 -2.13 -10.83
CA SER A 185 -3.35 -2.58 -9.50
C SER A 185 -3.34 -1.41 -8.53
N TRP A 186 -4.05 -1.57 -7.41
CA TRP A 186 -4.02 -0.57 -6.34
C TRP A 186 -2.61 -0.36 -5.76
N GLU A 187 -1.82 -1.42 -5.66
CA GLU A 187 -0.44 -1.32 -5.13
C GLU A 187 0.45 -0.44 -6.03
N VAL A 188 0.34 -0.57 -7.35
CA VAL A 188 1.07 0.28 -8.32
C VAL A 188 0.61 1.73 -8.21
N ALA A 189 -0.70 1.96 -8.19
CA ALA A 189 -1.29 3.30 -8.11
C ALA A 189 -0.91 4.03 -6.82
N LEU A 190 -0.92 3.33 -5.69
CA LEU A 190 -0.57 3.90 -4.40
C LEU A 190 0.92 4.23 -4.29
N GLU A 191 1.80 3.38 -4.82
CA GLU A 191 3.24 3.68 -4.87
C GLU A 191 3.53 4.88 -5.81
N TYR A 192 2.80 5.00 -6.91
CA TYR A 192 2.87 6.16 -7.81
C TYR A 192 2.44 7.44 -7.08
N ASP A 193 1.28 7.41 -6.42
CA ASP A 193 0.76 8.53 -5.62
C ASP A 193 1.76 8.99 -4.56
N ILE A 194 2.33 8.05 -3.80
CA ILE A 194 3.32 8.35 -2.76
C ILE A 194 4.52 9.08 -3.36
N ARG A 195 5.11 8.58 -4.45
CA ARG A 195 6.33 9.15 -5.03
C ARG A 195 6.12 10.52 -5.65
N GLU A 196 5.02 10.71 -6.37
CA GLU A 196 4.69 12.02 -6.95
C GLU A 196 4.41 13.06 -5.85
N ARG A 197 3.70 12.68 -4.78
CA ARG A 197 3.50 13.58 -3.62
C ARG A 197 4.79 13.85 -2.85
N GLU A 198 5.70 12.89 -2.75
CA GLU A 198 7.03 13.10 -2.15
C GLU A 198 7.86 14.08 -3.00
N ALA A 199 7.91 13.89 -4.32
CA ALA A 199 8.57 14.82 -5.24
C ALA A 199 8.00 16.24 -5.13
N ALA A 200 6.67 16.38 -5.08
CA ALA A 200 6.01 17.68 -4.92
C ALA A 200 6.20 18.34 -3.56
N ALA A 201 6.53 17.58 -2.52
CA ALA A 201 6.87 18.12 -1.21
C ALA A 201 8.34 18.54 -1.11
N GLU A 202 9.23 17.90 -1.90
CA GLU A 202 10.63 18.26 -2.00
C GLU A 202 10.84 19.47 -2.94
N ASP A 203 10.11 19.50 -4.06
CA ASP A 203 10.11 20.58 -5.03
C ASP A 203 8.69 21.15 -5.24
N PRO A 204 8.39 22.34 -4.70
CA PRO A 204 7.08 22.99 -4.91
C PRO A 204 6.75 23.29 -6.37
N THR A 205 7.75 23.34 -7.25
CA THR A 205 7.58 23.58 -8.69
C THR A 205 7.18 22.32 -9.47
N HIS A 206 7.30 21.13 -8.86
CA HIS A 206 6.88 19.87 -9.44
C HIS A 206 5.40 19.91 -9.84
N ASP A 207 5.11 19.59 -11.10
CA ASP A 207 3.76 19.63 -11.67
C ASP A 207 3.08 18.26 -11.57
N LEU A 208 2.20 18.14 -10.59
CA LEU A 208 1.40 16.94 -10.34
C LEU A 208 0.36 16.64 -11.43
N SER A 209 0.03 17.59 -12.31
CA SER A 209 -0.98 17.35 -13.35
C SER A 209 -0.50 16.44 -14.48
N VAL A 210 0.82 16.32 -14.63
CA VAL A 210 1.47 15.57 -15.71
C VAL A 210 1.59 14.10 -15.32
N TYR A 211 1.05 13.22 -16.17
CA TYR A 211 1.19 11.78 -16.01
C TYR A 211 2.62 11.32 -16.34
N ASN A 212 3.27 10.61 -15.40
CA ASN A 212 4.64 10.14 -15.55
C ASN A 212 4.70 8.64 -15.88
N ASP A 213 4.66 8.31 -17.18
CA ASP A 213 4.65 6.92 -17.67
C ASP A 213 5.90 6.12 -17.31
N LEU A 214 7.07 6.79 -17.30
CA LEU A 214 8.34 6.17 -16.94
C LEU A 214 8.34 5.75 -15.47
N LEU A 215 7.77 6.57 -14.58
CA LEU A 215 7.64 6.24 -13.17
C LEU A 215 6.72 5.03 -12.97
N VAL A 216 5.55 5.00 -13.63
CA VAL A 216 4.62 3.86 -13.56
C VAL A 216 5.30 2.57 -14.03
N SER A 217 5.96 2.59 -15.19
CA SER A 217 6.71 1.45 -15.72
C SER A 217 7.79 0.96 -14.75
N THR A 218 8.51 1.90 -14.12
CA THR A 218 9.53 1.58 -13.11
C THR A 218 8.91 0.90 -11.88
N ILE A 219 7.78 1.41 -11.37
CA ILE A 219 7.08 0.83 -10.22
C ILE A 219 6.60 -0.58 -10.52
N VAL A 220 5.99 -0.81 -11.69
CA VAL A 220 5.53 -2.14 -12.13
C VAL A 220 6.69 -3.14 -12.14
N ASN A 221 7.83 -2.76 -12.72
CA ASN A 221 9.02 -3.59 -12.75
C ASN A 221 9.54 -3.90 -11.34
N GLN A 222 9.56 -2.90 -10.44
CA GLN A 222 9.99 -3.09 -9.05
C GLN A 222 9.07 -4.03 -8.25
N ILE A 223 7.74 -3.94 -8.44
CA ILE A 223 6.79 -4.85 -7.79
C ILE A 223 6.94 -6.28 -8.32
N SER A 224 7.10 -6.44 -9.63
CA SER A 224 7.34 -7.74 -10.26
C SER A 224 8.63 -8.39 -9.75
N LEU A 225 9.74 -7.65 -9.69
CA LEU A 225 11.01 -8.15 -9.17
C LEU A 225 10.92 -8.54 -7.69
N ARG A 226 10.24 -7.75 -6.86
CA ARG A 226 9.99 -8.10 -5.46
C ARG A 226 9.21 -9.40 -5.33
N SER A 227 8.18 -9.58 -6.16
CA SER A 227 7.36 -10.80 -6.16
C SER A 227 8.17 -12.04 -6.56
N LEU A 228 9.01 -11.94 -7.59
CA LEU A 228 9.91 -13.01 -8.00
C LEU A 228 10.94 -13.35 -6.92
N SER A 229 11.54 -12.33 -6.28
CA SER A 229 12.50 -12.53 -5.19
C SER A 229 11.87 -13.23 -3.97
N ALA A 230 10.63 -12.88 -3.62
CA ALA A 230 9.90 -13.51 -2.54
C ALA A 230 9.55 -14.97 -2.87
N ALA A 231 9.14 -15.25 -4.11
CA ALA A 231 8.90 -16.61 -4.57
C ALA A 231 10.17 -17.47 -4.55
N ALA A 232 11.31 -16.93 -5.01
CA ALA A 232 12.59 -17.62 -4.95
C ALA A 232 13.01 -17.96 -3.52
N ALA A 233 12.88 -17.00 -2.59
CA ALA A 233 13.19 -17.22 -1.17
C ALA A 233 12.30 -18.30 -0.54
N ALA A 234 11.02 -18.36 -0.90
CA ALA A 234 10.10 -19.40 -0.43
C ALA A 234 10.50 -20.80 -0.93
N THR A 235 10.94 -20.92 -2.19
CA THR A 235 11.44 -22.19 -2.75
C THR A 235 12.71 -22.65 -2.05
N THR A 236 13.68 -21.75 -1.81
CA THR A 236 14.92 -22.10 -1.09
C THR A 236 14.63 -22.57 0.34
N ALA A 237 13.70 -21.91 1.04
CA ALA A 237 13.30 -22.32 2.38
C ALA A 237 12.68 -23.73 2.39
N ALA A 238 11.87 -24.07 1.39
CA ALA A 238 11.25 -25.39 1.25
C ALA A 238 12.26 -26.51 0.95
N SER A 239 13.31 -26.23 0.17
CA SER A 239 14.37 -27.20 -0.14
C SER A 239 15.38 -27.42 1.00
N SER A 240 15.41 -26.53 2.00
CA SER A 240 16.30 -26.65 3.16
C SER A 240 15.81 -27.63 4.24
N VAL A 241 14.68 -28.30 4.03
CA VAL A 241 14.32 -29.50 4.81
C VAL A 241 15.26 -30.62 4.37
N ALA A 242 16.50 -30.57 4.88
CA ALA A 242 17.42 -31.68 4.79
C ALA A 242 16.66 -32.92 5.27
N PRO A 243 16.68 -34.04 4.51
CA PRO A 243 16.16 -35.29 5.03
C PRO A 243 16.87 -35.51 6.36
N GLN A 244 16.09 -35.53 7.45
CA GLN A 244 16.60 -35.95 8.74
C GLN A 244 17.10 -37.37 8.52
N ALA A 245 18.40 -37.51 8.28
CA ALA A 245 19.08 -38.78 8.29
C ALA A 245 18.76 -39.35 9.67
N ALA A 246 17.87 -40.35 9.70
CA ALA A 246 17.49 -41.06 10.89
C ALA A 246 18.76 -41.72 11.42
N ASN A 247 19.46 -41.02 12.30
CA ASN A 247 20.65 -41.53 12.96
C ASN A 247 20.12 -42.47 14.06
N PRO A 248 20.24 -43.81 13.92
CA PRO A 248 19.55 -44.75 14.80
C PRO A 248 20.24 -44.92 16.16
N LEU A 249 21.30 -44.17 16.43
CA LEU A 249 22.01 -44.23 17.70
C LEU A 249 21.36 -43.30 18.72
N LYS A 250 20.37 -43.85 19.43
CA LYS A 250 19.88 -43.42 20.73
C LYS A 250 21.07 -43.05 21.63
N ARG A 251 21.40 -41.76 21.71
CA ARG A 251 22.20 -41.22 22.79
C ARG A 251 21.22 -40.75 23.88
N PRO A 252 21.32 -41.25 25.12
CA PRO A 252 20.50 -40.78 26.22
C PRO A 252 20.78 -39.28 26.41
N ARG A 253 19.74 -38.47 26.19
CA ARG A 253 19.81 -37.02 26.31
C ARG A 253 19.82 -36.71 27.81
N LEU A 254 21.01 -36.50 28.36
CA LEU A 254 21.17 -35.81 29.63
C LEU A 254 20.45 -34.47 29.52
N GLN A 255 19.48 -34.26 30.42
CA GLN A 255 18.81 -32.99 30.65
C GLN A 255 19.89 -31.96 30.97
N VAL A 256 20.25 -31.13 30.01
CA VAL A 256 20.96 -29.88 30.28
C VAL A 256 19.88 -28.83 30.35
N ASP A 257 19.77 -28.22 31.53
CA ASP A 257 18.82 -27.17 31.88
C ASP A 257 18.78 -26.10 30.79
N SER A 258 17.69 -26.13 30.02
CA SER A 258 17.43 -25.17 28.97
C SER A 258 17.13 -23.82 29.62
N VAL A 259 18.10 -22.92 29.52
CA VAL A 259 17.96 -21.50 29.86
C VAL A 259 16.66 -20.97 29.26
N ALA A 260 15.81 -20.45 30.15
CA ALA A 260 14.45 -20.05 29.88
C ALA A 260 14.37 -19.08 28.69
N GLN A 261 13.81 -19.55 27.57
CA GLN A 261 13.30 -18.63 26.57
C GLN A 261 12.18 -17.79 27.22
N PRO A 262 12.19 -16.46 27.07
CA PRO A 262 11.14 -15.61 27.60
C PRO A 262 9.79 -16.06 27.01
N PRO A 263 8.74 -16.22 27.83
CA PRO A 263 7.45 -16.68 27.36
C PRO A 263 6.93 -15.69 26.32
N ARG A 264 6.85 -16.13 25.07
CA ARG A 264 6.09 -15.41 24.05
C ARG A 264 4.69 -15.25 24.62
N LYS A 265 4.30 -14.00 24.91
CA LYS A 265 2.97 -13.64 25.41
C LYS A 265 1.94 -14.33 24.51
N LYS A 266 1.38 -15.44 24.98
CA LYS A 266 0.23 -16.09 24.37
C LYS A 266 -0.85 -15.03 24.38
N ILE A 267 -1.13 -14.45 23.22
CA ILE A 267 -2.30 -13.61 23.04
C ILE A 267 -3.46 -14.53 23.42
N ALA A 268 -4.06 -14.31 24.58
CA ALA A 268 -5.19 -15.07 25.11
C ALA A 268 -6.47 -14.71 24.32
N GLY A 269 -6.35 -14.63 23.00
CA GLY A 269 -7.45 -14.51 22.08
C GLY A 269 -8.08 -15.89 21.99
N SER A 270 -9.33 -15.96 22.43
CA SER A 270 -10.27 -17.04 22.18
C SER A 270 -10.16 -17.53 20.73
N HIS A 271 -9.32 -18.53 20.49
CA HIS A 271 -9.19 -19.13 19.16
C HIS A 271 -10.41 -20.02 18.93
N ARG A 272 -11.28 -19.57 18.01
CA ARG A 272 -12.41 -20.36 17.53
C ARG A 272 -11.90 -21.47 16.61
N CYS A 273 -12.42 -22.67 16.80
CA CYS A 273 -12.20 -23.80 15.94
C CYS A 273 -12.81 -23.50 14.56
N PHE A 274 -12.00 -23.48 13.50
CA PHE A 274 -12.52 -23.22 12.16
C PHE A 274 -13.40 -24.35 11.62
N ARG A 275 -13.46 -25.51 12.27
CA ARG A 275 -14.31 -26.63 11.85
C ARG A 275 -15.73 -26.50 12.39
N CYS A 276 -15.91 -26.28 13.69
CA CYS A 276 -17.23 -26.21 14.32
C CYS A 276 -17.65 -24.80 14.74
N GLY A 277 -16.74 -23.84 14.86
CA GLY A 277 -17.00 -22.48 15.32
C GLY A 277 -16.94 -22.28 16.84
N CYS A 278 -16.82 -23.35 17.64
CA CYS A 278 -16.68 -23.29 19.09
C CYS A 278 -15.23 -22.98 19.51
N THR A 279 -15.04 -22.50 20.72
CA THR A 279 -13.71 -22.13 21.25
C THR A 279 -12.99 -23.29 21.95
N GLY A 280 -11.70 -23.13 22.21
CA GLY A 280 -10.93 -24.04 23.09
C GLY A 280 -10.25 -25.23 22.40
N HIS A 281 -10.39 -25.39 21.09
CA HIS A 281 -9.71 -26.47 20.36
C HIS A 281 -9.41 -26.11 18.89
N LEU A 282 -8.53 -26.90 18.27
CA LEU A 282 -8.16 -26.79 16.86
C LEU A 282 -8.96 -27.77 16.00
N PRO A 283 -9.08 -27.54 14.68
CA PRO A 283 -9.85 -28.41 13.77
C PRO A 283 -9.51 -29.90 13.84
N GLY A 284 -8.22 -30.26 14.00
CA GLY A 284 -7.78 -31.66 14.09
C GLY A 284 -8.26 -32.38 15.37
N ASN A 285 -8.53 -31.62 16.44
CA ASN A 285 -9.02 -32.14 17.72
C ASN A 285 -10.54 -31.98 17.88
N CYS A 286 -11.22 -31.45 16.86
CA CYS A 286 -12.66 -31.21 16.90
C CYS A 286 -13.43 -32.54 16.75
N THR A 287 -14.22 -32.88 17.77
CA THR A 287 -15.11 -34.05 17.76
C THR A 287 -16.52 -33.72 17.29
N SER A 288 -16.88 -32.43 17.14
CA SER A 288 -18.19 -32.02 16.66
C SER A 288 -18.45 -32.44 15.22
N THR A 289 -19.65 -32.98 14.99
CA THR A 289 -20.17 -33.33 13.65
C THR A 289 -20.95 -32.17 13.00
N THR A 290 -21.40 -31.20 13.81
CA THR A 290 -22.19 -30.05 13.37
C THR A 290 -21.49 -28.75 13.77
N THR A 291 -21.57 -27.73 12.90
CA THR A 291 -21.08 -26.38 13.15
C THR A 291 -22.04 -25.60 14.03
N ALA A 292 -21.58 -24.50 14.62
CA ALA A 292 -22.40 -23.58 15.40
C ALA A 292 -23.51 -22.90 14.57
N ALA A 293 -23.43 -22.96 13.23
CA ALA A 293 -24.49 -22.53 12.32
C ALA A 293 -25.48 -23.66 11.96
N GLY A 294 -25.38 -24.84 12.60
CA GLY A 294 -26.28 -25.99 12.36
C GLY A 294 -25.96 -26.79 11.10
N ARG A 295 -24.79 -26.60 10.47
CA ARG A 295 -24.39 -27.31 9.24
C ARG A 295 -23.48 -28.49 9.56
N PRO A 296 -23.36 -29.51 8.69
CA PRO A 296 -22.33 -30.54 8.84
C PRO A 296 -20.92 -29.91 8.85
N CYS A 297 -20.07 -30.34 9.78
CA CYS A 297 -18.69 -29.90 9.85
C CYS A 297 -17.92 -30.30 8.58
N ALA A 298 -17.06 -29.40 8.09
CA ALA A 298 -16.08 -29.73 7.05
C ALA A 298 -15.22 -30.94 7.46
N SER A 299 -14.90 -31.81 6.50
CA SER A 299 -14.02 -32.96 6.73
C SER A 299 -12.56 -32.52 6.83
N LEU A 300 -11.77 -33.26 7.62
CA LEU A 300 -10.33 -33.08 7.66
C LEU A 300 -9.71 -33.62 6.36
N ALA A 301 -8.72 -32.92 5.83
CA ALA A 301 -8.00 -33.34 4.63
C ALA A 301 -7.02 -34.48 4.98
N PRO A 302 -7.26 -35.74 4.55
CA PRO A 302 -6.54 -36.91 5.05
C PRO A 302 -5.06 -36.97 4.66
N ALA A 303 -4.65 -36.24 3.63
CA ALA A 303 -3.27 -36.20 3.13
C ALA A 303 -2.65 -34.79 3.19
N ALA A 304 -3.24 -33.86 3.95
CA ALA A 304 -2.68 -32.54 4.09
C ALA A 304 -1.46 -32.52 5.01
N ARG A 305 -0.52 -31.61 4.75
CA ARG A 305 0.65 -31.38 5.62
C ARG A 305 0.28 -30.98 7.04
N SER A 306 -0.91 -30.40 7.23
CA SER A 306 -1.41 -29.94 8.52
C SER A 306 -2.59 -30.81 8.96
N PRO A 307 -2.61 -31.31 10.21
CA PRO A 307 -3.76 -32.04 10.75
C PRO A 307 -5.00 -31.14 10.95
N ASN A 308 -4.86 -29.82 10.75
CA ASN A 308 -5.94 -28.86 10.87
C ASN A 308 -6.50 -28.40 9.52
N ALA A 309 -6.05 -28.99 8.41
CA ALA A 309 -6.56 -28.66 7.09
C ALA A 309 -7.97 -29.23 6.90
N LEU A 310 -8.87 -28.41 6.35
CA LEU A 310 -10.27 -28.74 6.10
C LEU A 310 -10.54 -28.77 4.60
N LEU A 311 -11.41 -29.68 4.17
CA LEU A 311 -11.91 -29.75 2.80
C LEU A 311 -13.27 -29.05 2.69
N ALA A 312 -13.42 -28.22 1.66
CA ALA A 312 -14.70 -27.67 1.24
C ALA A 312 -15.49 -28.73 0.45
N THR A 313 -16.77 -28.44 0.20
CA THR A 313 -17.67 -29.34 -0.53
C THR A 313 -17.26 -29.58 -1.98
N ASP A 314 -16.43 -28.70 -2.54
CA ASP A 314 -15.84 -28.84 -3.88
C ASP A 314 -14.55 -29.69 -3.90
N GLY A 315 -14.16 -30.27 -2.74
CA GLY A 315 -12.95 -31.07 -2.59
C GLY A 315 -11.66 -30.26 -2.45
N ARG A 316 -11.69 -28.93 -2.57
CA ARG A 316 -10.52 -28.08 -2.34
C ARG A 316 -10.31 -27.84 -0.85
N GLN A 317 -9.05 -27.61 -0.45
CA GLN A 317 -8.77 -27.22 0.93
C GLN A 317 -9.21 -25.77 1.18
N TYR A 318 -9.74 -25.49 2.36
CA TYR A 318 -10.01 -24.11 2.78
C TYR A 318 -8.73 -23.29 2.90
N CYS A 319 -8.75 -22.05 2.42
CA CYS A 319 -7.64 -21.12 2.59
C CYS A 319 -7.56 -20.66 4.05
N PHE A 320 -6.51 -21.03 4.78
CA PHE A 320 -6.37 -20.67 6.19
C PHE A 320 -6.24 -19.16 6.42
N SER A 321 -5.55 -18.45 5.52
CA SER A 321 -5.42 -16.98 5.58
C SER A 321 -6.79 -16.30 5.48
N PHE A 322 -7.59 -16.71 4.48
CA PHE A 322 -8.96 -16.24 4.32
C PHE A 322 -9.83 -16.62 5.52
N ALA A 323 -9.76 -17.89 5.96
CA ALA A 323 -10.54 -18.37 7.09
C ALA A 323 -10.28 -17.55 8.37
N ARG A 324 -9.05 -17.11 8.60
CA ARG A 324 -8.68 -16.31 9.78
C ARG A 324 -9.06 -14.83 9.66
N ALA A 325 -8.82 -14.21 8.52
CA ALA A 325 -8.85 -12.75 8.38
C ALA A 325 -9.90 -12.21 7.39
N SER A 326 -10.71 -13.09 6.77
CA SER A 326 -11.57 -12.77 5.63
C SER A 326 -10.81 -12.14 4.46
N ALA A 327 -9.49 -12.35 4.39
CA ALA A 327 -8.61 -11.78 3.37
C ALA A 327 -7.51 -12.78 3.01
N CYS A 328 -7.18 -12.87 1.73
CA CYS A 328 -6.13 -13.72 1.21
C CYS A 328 -5.20 -12.89 0.34
N SER A 329 -3.90 -12.91 0.65
CA SER A 329 -2.86 -12.20 -0.13
C SER A 329 -2.76 -12.69 -1.57
N TYR A 330 -3.20 -13.91 -1.86
CA TYR A 330 -3.21 -14.48 -3.21
C TYR A 330 -4.45 -14.07 -4.02
N GLY A 331 -5.46 -13.43 -3.41
CA GLY A 331 -6.65 -12.97 -4.11
C GLY A 331 -7.31 -14.05 -4.97
N ALA A 332 -7.64 -13.71 -6.22
CA ALA A 332 -8.24 -14.63 -7.19
C ALA A 332 -7.31 -15.77 -7.67
N SER A 333 -5.99 -15.63 -7.49
CA SER A 333 -5.01 -16.68 -7.86
C SER A 333 -4.88 -17.78 -6.80
N CYS A 334 -5.59 -17.66 -5.66
CA CYS A 334 -5.55 -18.68 -4.63
C CYS A 334 -6.23 -19.96 -5.12
N THR A 335 -5.49 -21.07 -5.09
CA THR A 335 -6.01 -22.40 -5.46
C THR A 335 -6.91 -23.02 -4.38
N HIS A 336 -6.96 -22.41 -3.19
CA HIS A 336 -7.75 -22.88 -2.05
C HIS A 336 -9.15 -22.25 -2.05
N HIS A 337 -10.09 -22.90 -1.38
CA HIS A 337 -11.46 -22.42 -1.28
C HIS A 337 -11.55 -21.19 -0.35
N HIS A 338 -12.15 -20.10 -0.84
CA HIS A 338 -12.47 -18.89 -0.08
C HIS A 338 -13.93 -18.92 0.35
N GLY A 339 -14.17 -19.43 1.56
CA GLY A 339 -15.48 -19.44 2.18
C GLY A 339 -15.36 -19.71 3.67
N CYS A 340 -16.41 -19.37 4.42
CA CYS A 340 -16.52 -19.65 5.83
C CYS A 340 -16.82 -21.14 6.04
N SER A 341 -15.92 -21.91 6.64
CA SER A 341 -16.16 -23.33 6.94
C SER A 341 -17.26 -23.59 7.99
N VAL A 342 -17.75 -22.55 8.69
CA VAL A 342 -18.81 -22.66 9.72
C VAL A 342 -20.20 -22.49 9.11
N CYS A 343 -20.41 -21.46 8.28
CA CYS A 343 -21.72 -21.15 7.67
C CYS A 343 -21.76 -21.20 6.14
N ALA A 344 -20.63 -21.46 5.47
CA ALA A 344 -20.40 -21.48 4.02
C ALA A 344 -20.70 -20.18 3.25
N ALA A 345 -20.78 -19.04 3.94
CA ALA A 345 -20.79 -17.73 3.27
C ALA A 345 -19.42 -17.44 2.62
N LEU A 346 -19.41 -16.72 1.50
CA LEU A 346 -18.19 -16.42 0.73
C LEU A 346 -17.60 -15.03 1.05
N ASP A 347 -18.31 -14.20 1.80
CA ASP A 347 -17.96 -12.82 2.14
C ASP A 347 -17.04 -12.72 3.39
N HIS A 348 -16.91 -13.79 4.17
CA HIS A 348 -16.06 -13.81 5.36
C HIS A 348 -15.42 -15.17 5.62
N GLY A 349 -14.34 -15.17 6.41
CA GLY A 349 -13.70 -16.38 6.96
C GLY A 349 -14.30 -16.85 8.29
N ALA A 350 -14.03 -18.09 8.67
CA ALA A 350 -14.51 -18.69 9.92
C ALA A 350 -14.14 -17.91 11.20
N GLY A 351 -12.98 -17.24 11.23
CA GLY A 351 -12.51 -16.41 12.33
C GLY A 351 -13.40 -15.17 12.58
N SER A 352 -14.08 -14.69 11.53
CA SER A 352 -15.00 -13.55 11.58
C SER A 352 -16.47 -13.96 11.58
N CYS A 353 -16.76 -15.27 11.68
CA CYS A 353 -18.13 -15.76 11.60
C CYS A 353 -18.94 -15.42 12.86
N LYS A 354 -20.11 -14.79 12.66
CA LYS A 354 -21.01 -14.38 13.74
C LYS A 354 -21.72 -15.56 14.44
N HIS A 355 -21.74 -16.74 13.82
CA HIS A 355 -22.33 -17.94 14.40
C HIS A 355 -21.42 -18.63 15.42
N GLY A 356 -20.13 -18.31 15.46
CA GLY A 356 -19.20 -18.90 16.43
C GLY A 356 -19.55 -18.46 17.85
N GLN A 357 -19.61 -19.43 18.78
CA GLN A 357 -19.80 -19.19 20.22
C GLN A 357 -18.45 -19.07 20.91
#